data_AF-A0A512JI47-F1
#
_entry.id   AF-A0A512JI47-F1
#
_cell.length_a   1.000
_cell.length_b   1.000
_cell.length_c   1.000
_cell.angle_alpha   90.00
_cell.angle_beta   90.00
_cell.angle_gamma   90.00
#
_symmetry.space_group_name_H-M   'P 1'
#
loop_
_entity.id
_entity.type
_entity.pdbx_description
1 polymer ?
#
loop_
_entity_poly.entity_id
_entity_poly.type
_entity_poly.pdbx_seq_one_letter_code
_entity_poly.pdbx_strand_id
1 'polypeptide(L)'
;MNDDSDTSLPEPVRDHLGQQLRTIYTVGDGKPRFLGDEAGVPHEFVPQIERLETRLKTHEEGTEAVGQALDQIVEAFGPTLKPPLQTG
;
A
#
# COMPACT_ATOMS: atom_id res chain seq x y z
N MET A 1 24.84 -22.97 -17.71
CA MET A 1 24.43 -22.17 -16.54
C MET A 1 25.42 -21.02 -16.47
N ASN A 2 25.07 -19.88 -17.04
CA ASN A 2 25.90 -18.68 -16.97
C ASN A 2 25.31 -17.80 -15.86
N ASP A 3 26.13 -17.47 -14.87
CA ASP A 3 25.78 -16.61 -13.74
C ASP A 3 25.57 -15.17 -14.24
N ASP A 4 24.31 -14.73 -14.28
CA ASP A 4 23.91 -13.34 -14.56
C ASP A 4 24.11 -12.42 -13.33
N SER A 5 25.06 -12.73 -12.43
CA SER A 5 25.35 -11.93 -11.22
C SER A 5 26.57 -11.01 -11.32
N ASP A 6 27.35 -11.09 -12.41
CA ASP A 6 28.61 -10.34 -12.58
C ASP A 6 28.49 -9.06 -13.44
N THR A 7 27.28 -8.63 -13.78
CA THR A 7 27.04 -7.48 -14.66
C THR A 7 26.61 -6.21 -13.91
N SER A 8 26.88 -6.14 -12.60
CA SER A 8 26.70 -4.90 -11.84
C SER A 8 27.89 -3.97 -12.12
N LEU A 9 27.65 -2.85 -12.79
CA LEU A 9 28.64 -1.80 -12.98
C LEU A 9 29.28 -1.39 -11.63
N PRO A 10 30.57 -1.01 -11.61
CA PRO A 10 31.22 -0.50 -10.40
C PRO A 10 30.46 0.67 -9.78
N GLU A 11 30.44 0.75 -8.45
CA GLU A 11 29.65 1.74 -7.70
C GLU A 11 29.88 3.19 -8.16
N PRO A 12 31.12 3.68 -8.37
CA PRO A 12 31.33 5.04 -8.86
C PRO A 12 30.75 5.27 -10.26
N VAL A 13 30.75 4.24 -11.12
CA VAL A 13 30.18 4.30 -12.47
C VAL A 13 28.66 4.31 -12.40
N ARG A 14 28.05 3.50 -11.52
CA ARG A 14 26.60 3.52 -11.28
C ARG A 14 26.13 4.86 -10.73
N ASP A 15 26.87 5.44 -9.79
CA ASP A 15 26.49 6.72 -9.18
C ASP A 15 26.60 7.85 -10.19
N HIS A 16 27.68 7.86 -10.98
CA HIS A 16 27.87 8.83 -12.05
C HIS A 16 26.79 8.71 -13.14
N LEU A 17 26.50 7.50 -13.60
CA LEU A 17 25.43 7.25 -14.57
C LEU A 17 24.06 7.58 -13.97
N GLY A 18 23.81 7.23 -12.71
CA GLY A 18 22.58 7.57 -12.00
C GLY A 18 22.38 9.08 -11.90
N GLN A 19 23.44 9.84 -11.63
CA GLN A 19 23.39 11.30 -11.62
C GLN A 19 23.10 11.86 -13.02
N GLN A 20 23.80 11.37 -14.05
CA GLN A 20 23.57 11.80 -15.43
C GLN A 20 22.15 11.48 -15.91
N LEU A 21 21.66 10.28 -15.65
CA LEU A 21 20.31 9.86 -16.00
C LEU A 21 19.27 10.72 -15.28
N ARG A 22 19.41 10.94 -13.97
CA ARG A 22 18.51 11.85 -13.25
C ARG A 22 18.51 13.25 -13.87
N THR A 23 19.67 13.79 -14.24
CA THR A 23 19.75 15.10 -14.90
C THR A 23 19.08 15.10 -16.29
N ILE A 24 19.37 14.11 -17.15
CA ILE A 24 18.80 14.01 -18.50
C ILE A 24 17.28 13.81 -18.44
N TYR A 25 16.81 12.92 -17.57
CA TYR A 25 15.38 12.66 -17.37
C TYR A 25 14.65 13.82 -16.69
N THR A 26 15.36 14.81 -16.11
CA THR A 26 14.75 15.99 -15.51
C THR A 26 14.75 17.21 -16.44
N VAL A 27 15.61 17.26 -17.47
CA VAL A 27 15.89 18.48 -18.25
C VAL A 27 15.24 18.49 -19.65
N GLY A 28 14.55 17.42 -20.05
CA GLY A 28 13.79 17.38 -21.31
C GLY A 28 12.31 17.71 -21.15
N ASP A 29 11.96 18.97 -20.88
CA ASP A 29 10.62 19.59 -21.06
C ASP A 29 9.35 18.78 -20.66
N GLY A 30 9.47 17.92 -19.65
CA GLY A 30 8.38 17.12 -19.08
C GLY A 30 8.96 15.98 -18.24
N LYS A 31 8.40 15.75 -17.05
CA LYS A 31 8.64 14.59 -16.18
C LYS A 31 8.66 13.32 -17.05
N PRO A 32 9.48 12.33 -16.72
CA PRO A 32 9.54 11.10 -17.52
C PRO A 32 8.12 10.50 -17.66
N ARG A 33 7.75 10.10 -18.88
CA ARG A 33 6.37 9.70 -19.25
C ARG A 33 5.77 8.63 -18.31
N PHE A 34 6.60 7.78 -17.73
CA PHE A 34 6.22 6.74 -16.75
C PHE A 34 6.33 7.18 -15.28
N LEU A 35 6.97 8.32 -14.99
CA LEU A 35 7.09 8.90 -13.65
C LEU A 35 5.91 9.82 -13.30
N GLY A 36 4.95 10.02 -14.22
CA GLY A 36 3.63 10.58 -13.93
C GLY A 36 3.35 11.97 -14.51
N ASP A 37 3.80 12.29 -15.73
CA ASP A 37 3.35 13.51 -16.45
C ASP A 37 2.20 13.26 -17.42
N GLU A 38 1.66 12.04 -17.48
CA GLU A 38 0.25 11.91 -17.85
C GLU A 38 -0.56 12.38 -16.64
N ALA A 39 -1.57 13.24 -16.88
CA ALA A 39 -2.46 13.80 -15.86
C ALA A 39 -3.35 12.73 -15.16
N GLY A 40 -2.92 11.49 -15.12
CA GLY A 40 -3.62 10.34 -14.57
C GLY A 40 -2.78 9.08 -14.72
N VAL A 41 -3.21 8.05 -14.00
CA VAL A 41 -2.70 6.70 -14.20
C VAL A 41 -3.08 6.23 -15.61
N PRO A 42 -2.18 5.56 -16.37
CA PRO A 42 -2.50 5.10 -17.72
C PRO A 42 -3.78 4.26 -17.75
N HIS A 43 -4.58 4.41 -18.81
CA HIS A 43 -5.92 3.82 -18.89
C HIS A 43 -5.89 2.29 -18.77
N GLU A 44 -4.80 1.64 -19.18
CA GLU A 44 -4.58 0.19 -19.00
C GLU A 44 -4.61 -0.28 -17.54
N PHE A 45 -4.39 0.62 -16.57
CA PHE A 45 -4.41 0.31 -15.15
C PHE A 45 -5.75 0.60 -14.48
N VAL A 46 -6.74 1.15 -15.19
CA VAL A 46 -8.07 1.43 -14.63
C VAL A 46 -8.70 0.18 -13.97
N PRO A 47 -8.69 -1.01 -14.60
CA PRO A 47 -9.24 -2.21 -13.96
C PRO A 47 -8.54 -2.60 -12.65
N GLN A 48 -7.24 -2.34 -12.55
CA GLN A 48 -6.43 -2.65 -11.38
C GLN A 48 -6.71 -1.64 -10.27
N ILE A 49 -6.88 -0.36 -10.60
CA ILE A 49 -7.26 0.69 -9.66
C ILE A 49 -8.65 0.40 -9.08
N GLU A 50 -9.66 0.13 -9.92
CA GLU A 50 -11.02 -0.18 -9.47
C GLU A 50 -11.07 -1.36 -8.50
N ARG A 51 -10.26 -2.40 -8.77
CA ARG A 51 -10.12 -3.56 -7.87
C ARG A 51 -9.51 -3.17 -6.53
N LEU A 52 -8.52 -2.28 -6.52
CA LEU A 52 -7.88 -1.81 -5.30
C LEU A 52 -8.83 -0.94 -4.47
N GLU A 53 -9.54 -0.01 -5.10
CA GLU A 53 -10.54 0.84 -4.46
C GLU A 53 -11.67 0.00 -3.84
N THR A 54 -12.17 -0.99 -4.59
CA THR A 54 -13.20 -1.91 -4.09
C THR A 54 -12.70 -2.67 -2.86
N ARG A 55 -11.48 -3.23 -2.92
CA ARG A 55 -10.90 -3.98 -1.80
C ARG A 55 -10.66 -3.10 -0.57
N LEU A 56 -10.20 -1.87 -0.77
CA LEU A 56 -9.97 -0.93 0.31
C LEU A 56 -11.30 -0.60 1.01
N LYS A 57 -12.31 -0.23 0.22
CA LYS A 57 -13.65 0.08 0.73
C LYS A 57 -14.27 -1.10 1.48
N THR A 58 -14.24 -2.30 0.92
CA THR A 58 -14.76 -3.50 1.61
C THR A 58 -13.98 -3.81 2.89
N HIS A 59 -12.67 -3.54 2.92
CA HIS A 59 -11.88 -3.74 4.11
C HIS A 59 -12.23 -2.73 5.21
N GLU A 60 -12.42 -1.46 4.86
CA GLU A 60 -12.85 -0.40 5.78
C GLU A 60 -14.26 -0.69 6.32
N GLU A 61 -15.23 -0.92 5.43
CA GLU A 61 -16.61 -1.27 5.80
C GLU A 61 -16.67 -2.55 6.63
N GLY A 62 -15.86 -3.56 6.28
CA GLY A 62 -15.78 -4.81 7.04
C GLY A 62 -15.19 -4.62 8.44
N THR A 63 -14.19 -3.75 8.58
CA THR A 63 -13.59 -3.42 9.88
C THR A 63 -14.60 -2.68 10.77
N GLU A 64 -15.32 -1.72 10.21
CA GLU A 64 -16.38 -0.98 10.93
C GLU A 64 -17.53 -1.91 11.36
N ALA A 65 -18.00 -2.78 10.46
CA ALA A 65 -19.06 -3.74 10.75
C ALA A 65 -18.69 -4.71 11.88
N VAL A 66 -17.44 -5.21 11.89
CA VAL A 66 -16.94 -6.06 12.98
C VAL A 66 -16.86 -5.27 14.29
N GLY A 67 -16.36 -4.04 14.26
CA GLY A 67 -16.34 -3.17 15.44
C GLY A 67 -17.73 -2.98 16.04
N GLN A 68 -18.71 -2.62 15.22
CA GLN A 68 -20.11 -2.45 15.65
C GLN A 68 -20.70 -3.74 16.21
N ALA A 69 -20.41 -4.89 15.60
CA ALA A 69 -20.87 -6.19 16.12
C ALA A 69 -20.25 -6.50 17.49
N LEU A 70 -18.95 -6.21 17.68
CA LEU A 70 -18.28 -6.39 18.97
C LEU A 70 -18.85 -5.44 20.04
N ASP A 71 -19.12 -4.19 19.69
CA ASP A 71 -19.76 -3.22 20.61
C ASP A 71 -21.16 -3.69 21.04
N GLN A 72 -21.97 -4.19 20.09
CA GLN A 72 -23.28 -4.78 20.41
C GLN A 72 -23.17 -6.01 21.32
N ILE A 73 -22.15 -6.85 21.12
CA ILE A 73 -21.88 -8.00 22.01
C ILE A 73 -21.49 -7.51 23.41
N VAL A 74 -20.63 -6.50 23.51
CA VAL A 74 -20.24 -5.92 24.81
C VAL A 74 -21.41 -5.23 25.48
N GLU A 75 -22.31 -4.59 24.74
CA GLU A 75 -23.53 -3.99 25.28
C GLU A 75 -24.51 -5.06 25.78
N ALA A 76 -24.72 -6.12 24.99
CA ALA A 76 -25.64 -7.20 25.32
C ALA A 76 -25.15 -8.12 26.44
N PHE A 77 -23.83 -8.30 26.58
CA PHE A 77 -23.21 -9.27 27.49
C PHE A 77 -22.20 -8.65 28.47
N GLY A 78 -22.10 -7.32 28.52
CA GLY A 78 -21.26 -6.55 29.44
C GLY A 78 -21.68 -6.69 30.91
N PRO A 79 -20.84 -6.19 31.82
CA PRO A 79 -20.34 -6.87 33.03
C PRO A 79 -21.41 -7.57 33.87
N THR A 80 -21.78 -8.79 33.47
CA THR A 80 -22.36 -9.83 34.34
C THR A 80 -21.39 -10.97 34.63
N LEU A 81 -20.15 -10.90 34.12
CA LEU A 81 -19.04 -11.73 34.62
C LEU A 81 -18.43 -11.12 35.88
N LYS A 82 -19.23 -11.00 36.94
CA LYS A 82 -18.71 -10.88 38.31
C LYS A 82 -18.95 -12.23 39.00
N PRO A 83 -17.91 -12.95 39.47
CA PRO A 83 -18.13 -14.19 40.19
C PRO A 83 -19.00 -13.92 41.42
N PRO A 84 -19.91 -14.83 41.80
CA PRO A 84 -20.78 -14.60 42.94
C PRO A 84 -19.91 -14.42 44.18
N LEU A 85 -20.18 -13.35 44.94
CA LEU A 85 -19.63 -13.16 46.27
C LEU A 85 -20.02 -14.39 47.10
N GLN A 86 -19.02 -15.19 47.50
CA GLN A 86 -19.21 -16.19 48.55
C GLN A 86 -19.53 -15.44 49.84
N THR A 87 -20.80 -15.43 50.22
CA THR A 87 -21.21 -15.25 51.61
C THR A 87 -21.02 -16.58 52.33
N GLY A 88 -20.07 -16.62 53.25
CA GLY A 88 -19.82 -17.72 54.18
C GLY A 88 -18.88 -17.25 55.28
#